data_AF-A0A960D482-F1
#
_entry.id   AF-A0A960D482-F1
#
_cell.length_a   1.000
_cell.length_b   1.000
_cell.length_c   1.000
_cell.angle_alpha   90.00
_cell.angle_beta   90.00
_cell.angle_gamma   90.00
#
_symmetry.space_group_name_H-M   'P 1'
#
loop_
_entity.id
_entity.type
_entity.pdbx_description
1 polymer ?
#
loop_
_entity_poly.entity_id
_entity_poly.type
_entity_poly.pdbx_seq_one_letter_code
_entity_poly.pdbx_strand_id
1 'polypeptide(L)'
;MTTIADDVAPQRHVPVISPGPLVPVADFGPVDRLEGWAATAIITALAALTRFANLGSPTDAGTPIFDEKHYAPQAWQLLHNYGVEDNPGFGLVVHPPLGKQL
;
A
#
# COMPACT_ATOMS: atom_id res chain seq x y z
N MET A 1 42.83 10.81 79.97
CA MET A 1 42.72 9.35 80.15
C MET A 1 41.37 8.93 79.61
N THR A 2 41.40 8.04 78.63
CA THR A 2 40.35 7.61 77.70
C THR A 2 39.17 6.92 78.37
N THR A 3 37.95 7.11 77.85
CA THR A 3 36.82 6.21 78.12
C THR A 3 35.89 6.16 76.90
N ILE A 4 35.90 4.96 76.30
CA ILE A 4 35.03 4.30 75.31
C ILE A 4 34.23 5.11 74.27
N ALA A 5 34.63 4.91 73.02
CA ALA A 5 33.69 4.74 71.91
C ALA A 5 32.94 3.41 72.14
N ASP A 6 31.63 3.46 72.34
CA ASP A 6 30.70 2.35 72.08
C ASP A 6 29.27 2.81 72.41
N ASP A 7 28.66 3.63 71.55
CA ASP A 7 27.21 3.58 71.37
C ASP A 7 26.79 4.22 70.04
N VAL A 8 27.14 3.55 68.93
CA VAL A 8 26.55 3.86 67.61
C VAL A 8 25.43 2.86 67.40
N ALA A 9 24.18 3.28 67.62
CA ALA A 9 23.00 2.47 67.36
C ALA A 9 23.04 1.91 65.92
N PRO A 10 22.68 0.64 65.69
CA PRO A 10 22.74 0.03 64.37
C PRO A 10 21.81 0.79 63.41
N GLN A 11 22.42 1.42 62.40
CA GLN A 11 21.71 2.09 61.32
C GLN A 11 20.81 1.07 60.61
N ARG A 12 19.49 1.33 60.54
CA ARG A 12 18.56 0.47 59.79
C ARG A 12 19.00 0.45 58.32
N HIS A 13 19.28 -0.74 57.80
CA HIS A 13 19.58 -0.94 56.39
C HIS A 13 18.34 -0.65 55.55
N VAL A 14 18.30 0.53 54.92
CA VAL A 14 17.26 0.89 53.97
C VAL A 14 17.61 0.20 52.64
N PRO A 15 16.74 -0.67 52.09
CA PRO A 15 17.01 -1.29 50.80
C PRO A 15 17.14 -0.19 49.73
N VAL A 16 18.27 -0.18 49.02
CA VAL A 16 18.42 0.65 47.82
C VAL A 16 17.59 -0.01 46.73
N ILE A 17 16.37 0.50 46.51
CA ILE A 17 15.53 0.09 45.39
C ILE A 17 16.10 0.79 44.15
N SER A 18 16.76 0.01 43.28
CA SER A 18 17.15 0.51 41.96
C SER A 18 15.89 1.01 41.22
N PRO A 19 15.92 2.17 40.55
CA PRO A 19 14.84 2.55 39.65
C PRO A 19 14.62 1.39 38.67
N GLY A 20 13.39 0.89 38.61
CA GLY A 20 13.02 -0.09 37.59
C GLY A 20 13.13 0.53 36.19
N PRO A 21 13.23 -0.29 35.13
CA PRO A 21 13.19 0.21 33.77
C PRO A 21 11.97 1.12 33.54
N LEU A 22 12.16 2.27 32.91
CA LEU A 22 11.06 3.17 32.57
C LEU A 22 10.13 2.46 31.58
N VAL A 23 8.84 2.45 31.89
CA VAL A 23 7.82 2.04 30.92
C VAL A 23 7.82 3.09 29.79
N PRO A 24 7.94 2.69 28.51
CA PRO A 24 7.81 3.62 27.40
C PRO A 24 6.47 4.36 27.48
N VAL A 25 6.46 5.62 27.05
CA VAL A 25 5.21 6.37 26.92
C VAL A 25 4.27 5.62 25.98
N ALA A 26 2.99 5.55 26.32
CA ALA A 26 1.99 4.90 25.48
C ALA A 26 1.95 5.57 24.10
N ASP A 27 2.18 4.77 23.06
CA ASP A 27 2.01 5.17 21.66
C ASP A 27 0.60 4.76 21.21
N PHE A 28 -0.21 5.75 20.82
CA PHE A 28 -1.58 5.55 20.35
C PHE A 28 -1.68 5.46 18.83
N GLY A 29 -0.54 5.43 18.14
CA GLY A 29 -0.46 5.33 16.69
C GLY A 29 -0.58 6.68 15.97
N PRO A 30 -0.64 6.64 14.63
CA PRO A 30 -0.61 7.85 13.80
C PRO A 30 -1.83 8.74 14.02
N VAL A 31 -1.57 10.02 14.27
CA VAL A 31 -2.59 11.06 14.47
C VAL A 31 -2.82 11.94 13.23
N ASP A 32 -2.02 11.73 12.18
CA ASP A 32 -1.93 12.49 10.93
C ASP A 32 -2.92 11.97 9.86
N ARG A 33 -4.15 11.68 10.27
CA ARG A 33 -5.17 11.11 9.37
C ARG A 33 -5.49 12.03 8.19
N LEU A 34 -5.53 13.35 8.42
CA LEU A 34 -5.84 14.30 7.37
C LEU A 34 -4.72 14.38 6.34
N GLU A 35 -3.48 14.41 6.80
CA GLU A 35 -2.27 14.40 5.98
C GLU A 35 -2.18 13.10 5.17
N GLY A 36 -2.47 11.95 5.80
CA GLY A 36 -2.52 10.66 5.11
C GLY A 36 -3.56 10.61 3.99
N TRP A 37 -4.77 11.13 4.23
CA TRP A 37 -5.81 11.24 3.20
C TRP A 37 -5.46 12.26 2.12
N ALA A 38 -4.85 13.39 2.48
CA ALA A 38 -4.39 14.39 1.53
C ALA A 38 -3.31 13.82 0.60
N ALA A 39 -2.31 13.11 1.16
CA ALA A 39 -1.28 12.43 0.38
C ALA A 39 -1.88 11.38 -0.56
N THR A 40 -2.84 10.58 -0.05
CA THR A 40 -3.58 9.60 -0.88
C THR A 40 -4.27 10.28 -2.05
N ALA A 41 -5.04 11.35 -1.79
CA ALA A 41 -5.77 12.07 -2.83
C ALA A 41 -4.82 12.67 -3.88
N ILE A 42 -3.70 13.26 -3.45
CA ILE A 42 -2.69 13.83 -4.35
C ILE A 42 -2.08 12.75 -5.24
N ILE A 43 -1.65 11.62 -4.66
CA ILE A 43 -1.05 10.52 -5.41
C ILE A 43 -2.05 9.93 -6.40
N THR A 44 -3.30 9.70 -5.97
CA THR A 44 -4.37 9.20 -6.84
C THR A 44 -4.67 10.17 -7.99
N ALA A 45 -4.72 11.48 -7.72
CA ALA A 45 -4.93 12.48 -8.75
C ALA A 45 -3.80 12.50 -9.78
N LEU A 46 -2.54 12.50 -9.33
CA LEU A 46 -1.38 12.41 -10.22
C LEU A 46 -1.38 11.13 -11.04
N ALA A 47 -1.70 10.00 -10.41
CA ALA A 47 -1.83 8.69 -11.06
C ALA A 47 -2.92 8.68 -12.13
N ALA A 48 -4.07 9.30 -11.88
CA ALA A 48 -5.15 9.43 -12.85
C ALA A 48 -4.72 10.33 -14.00
N LEU A 49 -4.22 11.54 -13.72
CA LEU A 49 -3.79 12.49 -14.74
C LEU A 49 -2.74 11.88 -15.66
N THR A 50 -1.72 11.23 -15.13
CA THR A 50 -0.64 10.62 -15.93
C THR A 50 -1.10 9.41 -16.73
N ARG A 51 -2.05 8.59 -16.24
CA ARG A 51 -2.58 7.42 -16.97
C ARG A 51 -3.56 7.79 -18.07
N PHE A 52 -4.36 8.83 -17.87
CA PHE A 52 -5.38 9.26 -18.84
C PHE A 52 -4.88 10.35 -19.78
N ALA A 53 -3.76 11.01 -19.47
CA ALA A 53 -3.12 11.95 -20.38
C ALA A 53 -2.76 11.23 -21.70
N ASN A 54 -3.18 11.82 -22.81
CA ASN A 54 -2.88 11.34 -24.16
C ASN A 54 -3.45 9.93 -24.50
N LEU A 55 -4.41 9.41 -23.72
CA LEU A 55 -4.97 8.07 -23.93
C LEU A 55 -5.58 7.86 -25.34
N GLY A 56 -6.18 8.91 -25.92
CA GLY A 56 -6.77 8.87 -27.26
C GLY A 56 -5.82 9.24 -28.40
N SER A 57 -4.53 9.47 -28.12
CA SER A 57 -3.57 9.81 -29.16
C SER A 57 -3.26 8.58 -30.00
N PRO A 58 -3.29 8.67 -31.35
CA PRO A 58 -2.88 7.57 -32.21
C PRO A 58 -1.39 7.30 -31.99
N THR A 59 -1.07 6.06 -31.65
CA THR A 59 0.24 5.68 -31.16
C THR A 59 1.12 5.00 -32.21
N ASP A 60 0.57 4.66 -33.38
CA ASP A 60 1.33 4.26 -34.58
C ASP A 60 0.57 4.61 -35.87
N ALA A 61 0.66 5.87 -36.33
CA ALA A 61 0.05 6.33 -37.58
C ALA A 61 -1.45 5.99 -37.76
N GLY A 62 -2.19 5.85 -36.65
CA GLY A 62 -3.61 5.47 -36.64
C GLY A 62 -3.89 3.97 -36.48
N THR A 63 -2.85 3.15 -36.27
CA THR A 63 -2.96 1.70 -36.04
C THR A 63 -2.83 1.37 -34.53
N PRO A 64 -3.55 0.34 -34.02
CA PRO A 64 -3.41 -0.12 -32.64
C PRO A 64 -2.02 -0.70 -32.37
N ILE A 65 -1.42 -0.41 -31.21
CA ILE A 65 -0.08 -0.92 -30.90
C ILE A 65 -0.14 -2.29 -30.22
N PHE A 66 0.88 -3.10 -30.44
CA PHE A 66 1.17 -4.29 -29.64
C PHE A 66 -0.05 -5.23 -29.56
N ASP A 67 -0.49 -5.57 -28.35
CA ASP A 67 -1.61 -6.49 -28.10
C ASP A 67 -2.98 -5.80 -28.19
N GLU A 68 -3.06 -4.46 -28.33
CA GLU A 68 -4.32 -3.75 -28.55
C GLU A 68 -5.04 -4.27 -29.79
N LYS A 69 -4.28 -4.62 -30.83
CA LYS A 69 -4.78 -5.21 -32.08
C LYS A 69 -5.52 -6.54 -31.87
N HIS A 70 -5.35 -7.17 -30.72
CA HIS A 70 -6.01 -8.41 -30.36
C HIS A 70 -7.11 -8.20 -29.33
N TYR A 71 -6.80 -7.58 -28.19
CA TYR A 71 -7.74 -7.45 -27.09
C TYR A 71 -8.88 -6.49 -27.40
N ALA A 72 -8.62 -5.33 -28.02
CA ALA A 72 -9.67 -4.34 -28.25
C ALA A 72 -10.73 -4.82 -29.28
N PRO A 73 -10.35 -5.38 -30.45
CA PRO A 73 -11.33 -5.97 -31.37
C PRO A 73 -12.07 -7.17 -30.78
N GLN A 74 -11.41 -7.99 -29.98
CA GLN A 74 -12.04 -9.17 -29.37
C GLN A 74 -13.01 -8.80 -28.26
N ALA A 75 -12.71 -7.77 -27.46
CA ALA A 75 -13.66 -7.20 -26.49
C ALA A 75 -14.86 -6.57 -27.22
N TRP A 76 -14.62 -5.89 -28.36
CA TRP A 76 -15.71 -5.37 -29.19
C TRP A 76 -16.61 -6.49 -29.73
N GLN A 77 -16.04 -7.58 -30.23
CA GLN A 77 -16.80 -8.77 -30.64
C GLN A 77 -17.64 -9.29 -29.48
N LEU A 78 -17.05 -9.41 -28.30
CA LEU A 78 -17.71 -9.93 -27.11
C LEU A 78 -18.93 -9.10 -26.70
N LEU A 79 -18.79 -7.77 -26.74
CA LEU A 79 -19.87 -6.82 -26.49
C LEU A 79 -21.05 -7.00 -27.47
N HIS A 80 -20.74 -7.35 -28.73
CA HIS A 80 -21.74 -7.51 -29.79
C HIS A 80 -22.19 -8.95 -30.01
N ASN A 81 -21.59 -9.91 -29.31
CA ASN A 81 -21.88 -11.34 -29.39
C ASN A 81 -22.36 -11.89 -28.03
N TYR A 82 -23.16 -11.10 -27.30
CA TYR A 82 -23.79 -11.50 -26.04
C TYR A 82 -22.82 -12.02 -24.96
N GLY A 83 -21.58 -11.54 -24.95
CA GLY A 83 -20.57 -11.99 -23.99
C GLY A 83 -19.89 -13.32 -24.35
N VAL A 84 -20.10 -13.83 -25.58
CA VAL A 84 -19.44 -15.04 -26.10
C VAL A 84 -18.25 -14.70 -26.99
N GLU A 85 -17.10 -15.31 -26.69
CA GLU A 85 -15.89 -15.19 -27.49
C GLU A 85 -15.89 -16.26 -28.59
N ASP A 86 -16.02 -15.88 -29.87
CA ASP A 86 -15.85 -16.84 -30.96
C ASP A 86 -14.36 -17.08 -31.22
N ASN A 87 -13.79 -17.99 -30.45
CA ASN A 87 -12.41 -18.41 -30.59
C ASN A 87 -12.38 -19.91 -30.95
N PRO A 88 -12.50 -20.26 -32.25
CA PRO A 88 -12.59 -21.66 -32.67
C PRO A 88 -11.28 -22.45 -32.49
N GLY A 89 -10.19 -21.86 -31.96
CA GLY A 89 -8.95 -22.62 -31.74
C GLY A 89 -7.71 -21.83 -31.36
N PHE A 90 -7.77 -20.94 -30.35
CA PHE A 90 -6.59 -20.30 -29.73
C PHE A 90 -5.64 -19.57 -30.72
N GLY A 91 -6.17 -18.95 -31.78
CA GLY A 91 -5.34 -18.50 -32.89
C GLY A 91 -4.32 -17.40 -32.56
N LEU A 92 -4.62 -16.49 -31.62
CA LEU A 92 -3.77 -15.32 -31.31
C LEU A 92 -3.79 -14.87 -29.84
N VAL A 93 -4.92 -15.00 -29.13
CA VAL A 93 -5.04 -14.71 -27.69
C VAL A 93 -5.57 -15.94 -26.99
N VAL A 94 -4.77 -16.47 -26.07
CA VAL A 94 -5.07 -17.74 -25.36
C VAL A 94 -5.62 -17.53 -23.96
N HIS A 95 -5.80 -16.27 -23.55
CA HIS A 95 -6.22 -15.94 -22.20
C HIS A 95 -7.72 -16.13 -22.00
N PRO A 96 -8.13 -16.56 -20.78
CA PRO A 96 -9.52 -16.60 -20.39
C PRO A 96 -10.23 -15.26 -20.65
N PRO A 97 -11.56 -15.28 -20.89
CA PRO A 97 -12.28 -14.12 -21.42
C PRO A 97 -12.42 -12.96 -20.43
N LEU A 98 -12.14 -13.17 -19.14
CA LEU A 98 -12.41 -12.17 -18.09
C LEU A 98 -11.80 -10.80 -18.40
N GLY A 99 -10.54 -10.75 -18.85
CA GLY A 99 -9.89 -9.48 -19.18
C GLY A 99 -10.49 -8.73 -20.37
N LYS A 100 -11.29 -9.40 -21.20
CA LYS A 100 -12.01 -8.82 -22.35
C LYS A 100 -13.46 -8.45 -22.01
N GLN A 101 -13.96 -8.96 -20.87
CA GLN A 101 -15.32 -8.71 -20.37
C GLN A 101 -15.39 -7.52 -19.40
N LEU A 102 -14.28 -7.22 -18.71
CA LEU A 102 -14.14 -6.07 -17.81
C LEU A 102 -13.96 -4.76 -18.59
#